data_AF-A0A3B9YUU8-F1
#
_entry.id   AF-A0A3B9YUU8-F1
#
_cell.length_a   1.000
_cell.length_b   1.000
_cell.length_c   1.000
_cell.angle_alpha   90.00
_cell.angle_beta   90.00
_cell.angle_gamma   90.00
#
_symmetry.space_group_name_H-M   'P 1'
#
loop_
_entity.id
_entity.type
_entity.pdbx_description
1 polymer ?
#
loop_
_entity_poly.entity_id
_entity_poly.type
_entity_poly.pdbx_seq_one_letter_code
_entity_poly.pdbx_strand_id
1 'polypeptide(L)'
;MTNRSIHTIADAVQRPGPPGFHVQAVSAALTGGGMDPFLNIDVFAMDRPIFPPHPHAGFSALTYILPESPTGFRNRDSLGHDLTIRPGSLHWTTAGSGVMHEEVPLEQGKTALGLQIFVNLAIAKKRMAPGYLHLHAEDVPVVKSHGAAARVLLGESGAIRFLA
;
A
#
# COMPACT_ATOMS: atom_id res chain seq x y z
N MET A 1 -13.32 -25.41 -3.34
CA MET A 1 -12.96 -24.33 -2.39
C MET A 1 -12.37 -24.98 -1.15
N THR A 2 -11.22 -24.52 -0.67
CA THR A 2 -10.68 -25.00 0.61
C THR A 2 -11.37 -24.26 1.74
N ASN A 3 -11.89 -24.98 2.73
CA ASN A 3 -12.38 -24.36 3.96
C ASN A 3 -11.19 -23.77 4.71
N ARG A 4 -11.19 -22.46 4.92
CA ARG A 4 -10.20 -21.76 5.75
C ARG A 4 -10.83 -21.43 7.10
N SER A 5 -10.04 -21.53 8.17
CA SER A 5 -10.41 -21.08 9.51
C SER A 5 -9.52 -19.91 9.93
N ILE A 6 -10.00 -19.06 10.83
CA ILE A 6 -9.18 -18.01 11.44
C ILE A 6 -8.21 -18.68 12.41
N HIS A 7 -6.91 -18.52 12.17
CA HIS A 7 -5.86 -19.06 13.04
C HIS A 7 -5.42 -18.05 14.11
N THR A 8 -5.41 -16.76 13.76
CA THR A 8 -4.92 -15.69 14.64
C THR A 8 -5.74 -14.42 14.42
N ILE A 9 -6.06 -13.73 15.51
CA ILE A 9 -6.65 -12.39 15.52
C ILE A 9 -5.65 -11.50 16.27
N ALA A 10 -5.29 -10.38 15.67
CA ALA A 10 -4.42 -9.39 16.26
C ALA A 10 -5.03 -8.00 16.03
N ASP A 11 -5.06 -7.19 17.08
CA ASP A 11 -5.54 -5.82 16.99
C ASP A 11 -4.49 -4.93 16.33
N ALA A 12 -4.95 -4.03 15.47
CA ALA A 12 -4.10 -2.98 14.92
C ALA A 12 -3.70 -2.01 16.04
N VAL A 13 -2.41 -1.71 16.13
CA VAL A 13 -1.87 -0.85 17.18
C VAL A 13 -1.70 0.57 16.65
N GLN A 14 -2.25 1.55 17.37
CA GLN A 14 -1.98 2.95 17.10
C GLN A 14 -0.49 3.24 17.32
N ARG A 15 0.22 3.75 16.31
CA ARG A 15 1.60 4.20 16.48
C ARG A 15 1.65 5.71 16.73
N PRO A 16 2.61 6.19 17.55
CA PRO A 16 2.89 7.61 17.64
C PRO A 16 3.31 8.16 16.28
N GLY A 17 2.75 9.30 15.90
CA GLY A 17 3.08 10.02 14.67
C GLY A 17 3.18 11.53 14.93
N PRO A 18 3.84 12.29 14.04
CA PRO A 18 3.83 13.74 14.12
C PRO A 18 2.41 14.30 13.91
N PRO A 19 2.16 15.57 14.27
CA PRO A 19 0.87 16.20 14.04
C PRO A 19 0.44 16.10 12.57
N GLY A 20 -0.82 15.74 12.33
CA GLY A 20 -1.37 15.56 10.98
C GLY A 20 -1.11 14.19 10.36
N PHE A 21 -0.53 13.25 11.12
CA PHE A 21 -0.38 11.86 10.72
C PHE A 21 -0.89 10.92 11.80
N HIS A 22 -1.87 10.09 11.45
CA HIS A 22 -2.39 9.03 12.29
C HIS A 22 -2.23 7.70 11.57
N VAL A 23 -1.75 6.69 12.29
CA VAL A 23 -1.56 5.35 11.73
C VAL A 23 -1.93 4.27 12.74
N GLN A 24 -2.70 3.29 12.25
CA GLN A 24 -2.95 2.03 12.93
C GLN A 24 -2.27 0.92 12.13
N ALA A 25 -1.49 0.08 12.82
CA ALA A 25 -0.58 -0.85 12.17
C ALA A 25 -0.77 -2.29 12.64
N VAL A 26 -0.68 -3.22 11.69
CA VAL A 26 -0.45 -4.65 11.96
C VAL A 26 0.90 -5.03 11.35
N SER A 27 1.78 -5.65 12.13
CA SER A 27 3.12 -6.05 11.70
C SER A 27 3.35 -7.55 11.86
N ALA A 28 4.38 -8.07 11.20
CA ALA A 28 4.75 -9.48 11.29
C ALA A 28 5.02 -9.93 12.74
N ALA A 29 5.51 -9.03 13.58
CA ALA A 29 5.70 -9.29 15.00
C ALA A 29 4.38 -9.52 15.75
N LEU A 30 3.32 -8.77 15.43
CA LEU A 30 2.00 -8.90 16.06
C LEU A 30 1.27 -10.19 15.67
N THR A 31 1.68 -10.82 14.56
CA THR A 31 1.05 -12.04 14.04
C THR A 31 1.91 -13.29 14.23
N GLY A 32 3.02 -13.20 14.97
CA GLY A 32 3.95 -14.32 15.15
C GLY A 32 4.56 -14.83 13.83
N GLY A 33 4.73 -13.94 12.85
CA GLY A 33 5.22 -14.28 11.50
C GLY A 33 4.14 -14.83 10.55
N GLY A 34 2.89 -14.99 11.00
CA GLY A 34 1.80 -15.57 10.20
C GLY A 34 1.35 -14.73 9.00
N MET A 35 1.95 -13.55 8.78
CA MET A 35 1.65 -12.67 7.66
C MET A 35 2.77 -12.58 6.60
N ASP A 36 3.85 -13.35 6.68
CA ASP A 36 4.82 -13.45 5.56
C ASP A 36 4.07 -13.76 4.25
N PRO A 37 4.26 -13.00 3.15
CA PRO A 37 5.34 -12.04 2.84
C PRO A 37 5.14 -10.59 3.30
N PHE A 38 4.05 -10.25 3.99
CA PHE A 38 3.81 -8.90 4.46
C PHE A 38 4.68 -8.60 5.69
N LEU A 39 5.38 -7.46 5.67
CA LEU A 39 6.16 -6.97 6.79
C LEU A 39 5.30 -6.10 7.71
N ASN A 40 4.46 -5.28 7.10
CA ASN A 40 3.61 -4.31 7.78
C ASN A 40 2.41 -3.93 6.90
N ILE A 41 1.27 -3.67 7.54
CA ILE A 41 0.08 -3.06 6.94
C ILE A 41 -0.32 -1.91 7.85
N ASP A 42 -0.24 -0.70 7.33
CA ASP A 42 -0.64 0.53 8.00
C ASP A 42 -1.93 1.05 7.38
N VAL A 43 -2.93 1.33 8.20
CA VAL A 43 -4.07 2.19 7.84
C VAL A 43 -3.69 3.59 8.27
N PHE A 44 -3.54 4.51 7.31
CA PHE A 44 -3.08 5.86 7.59
C PHE A 44 -4.12 6.93 7.27
N ALA A 45 -4.00 8.05 7.98
CA ALA A 45 -4.66 9.31 7.70
C ALA A 45 -3.60 10.42 7.76
N MET A 46 -3.44 11.18 6.66
CA MET A 46 -2.38 12.19 6.54
C MET A 46 -2.87 13.47 5.86
N ASP A 47 -2.67 14.62 6.50
CA ASP A 47 -3.16 15.93 6.01
C ASP A 47 -2.04 16.91 5.60
N ARG A 48 -0.77 16.53 5.76
CA ARG A 48 0.40 17.37 5.45
C ARG A 48 1.63 16.54 5.04
N PRO A 49 2.67 17.16 4.46
CA PRO A 49 3.88 16.47 4.04
C PRO A 49 4.71 16.00 5.25
N ILE A 50 4.59 14.72 5.61
CA ILE A 50 5.30 14.09 6.75
C ILE A 50 6.45 13.19 6.29
N PHE A 51 6.39 12.69 5.05
CA PHE A 51 7.37 11.78 4.48
C PHE A 51 8.21 12.50 3.40
N PRO A 52 9.26 13.26 3.80
CA PRO A 52 10.22 13.82 2.85
C PRO A 52 10.99 12.69 2.15
N PRO A 53 11.88 12.99 1.18
CA PRO A 53 12.67 11.97 0.49
C PRO A 53 13.36 11.01 1.46
N HIS A 54 12.99 9.73 1.40
CA HIS A 54 13.47 8.67 2.30
C HIS A 54 13.74 7.36 1.53
N PRO A 55 14.69 6.52 2.00
CA PRO A 55 15.11 5.33 1.27
C PRO A 55 14.31 4.07 1.64
N HIS A 56 14.14 3.19 0.66
CA HIS A 56 13.72 1.80 0.84
C HIS A 56 14.65 0.84 0.08
N ALA A 57 14.81 -0.39 0.55
CA ALA A 57 15.56 -1.45 -0.12
C ALA A 57 15.12 -2.84 0.37
N GLY A 58 15.16 -3.85 -0.51
CA GLY A 58 14.95 -5.26 -0.17
C GLY A 58 13.49 -5.68 0.06
N PHE A 59 12.52 -4.79 -0.12
CA PHE A 59 11.08 -5.03 -0.06
C PHE A 59 10.34 -4.15 -1.09
N SER A 60 9.02 -4.28 -1.19
CA SER A 60 8.17 -3.36 -1.95
C SER A 60 7.29 -2.53 -1.04
N ALA A 61 7.14 -1.25 -1.34
CA ALA A 61 6.22 -0.34 -0.67
C ALA A 61 5.00 -0.10 -1.56
N LEU A 62 3.83 -0.47 -1.07
CA LEU A 62 2.56 -0.35 -1.77
C LEU A 62 1.68 0.67 -1.05
N THR A 63 1.24 1.68 -1.78
CA THR A 63 0.34 2.73 -1.32
C THR A 63 -1.00 2.59 -2.06
N TYR A 64 -2.06 2.30 -1.33
CA TYR A 64 -3.43 2.25 -1.88
C TYR A 64 -4.26 3.36 -1.23
N ILE A 65 -4.67 4.36 -2.01
CA ILE A 65 -5.56 5.40 -1.49
C ILE A 65 -6.98 4.86 -1.53
N LEU A 66 -7.68 4.90 -0.40
CA LEU A 66 -9.03 4.36 -0.30
C LEU A 66 -9.98 5.13 -1.25
N PRO A 67 -10.95 4.45 -1.91
CA PRO A 67 -11.89 5.12 -2.82
C PRO A 67 -12.67 6.27 -2.18
N GLU A 68 -12.96 6.17 -0.89
CA GLU A 68 -13.66 7.17 -0.08
C GLU A 68 -12.74 8.29 0.44
N SER A 69 -11.43 8.20 0.21
CA SER A 69 -10.50 9.25 0.59
C SER A 69 -10.87 10.56 -0.12
N PRO A 70 -10.93 11.70 0.60
CA PRO A 70 -11.32 12.99 0.01
C PRO A 70 -10.23 13.59 -0.88
N THR A 71 -8.99 13.10 -0.79
CA THR A 71 -7.87 13.54 -1.62
C THR A 71 -6.88 12.38 -1.83
N GLY A 72 -5.87 12.60 -2.67
CA GLY A 72 -4.84 11.62 -3.01
C GLY A 72 -3.45 12.01 -2.51
N PHE A 73 -2.46 11.31 -3.04
CA PHE A 73 -1.04 11.56 -2.80
C PHE A 73 -0.31 11.88 -4.11
N ARG A 74 0.81 12.58 -3.99
CA ARG A 74 1.87 12.63 -4.99
C ARG A 74 3.05 11.81 -4.46
N ASN A 75 3.57 10.92 -5.29
CA ASN A 75 4.80 10.18 -5.04
C ASN A 75 5.85 10.62 -6.05
N ARG A 76 7.03 11.03 -5.58
CA ARG A 76 8.19 11.31 -6.42
C ARG A 76 9.35 10.44 -6.01
N ASP A 77 10.07 9.87 -6.98
CA ASP A 77 11.17 8.96 -6.70
C ASP A 77 12.49 9.33 -7.39
N SER A 78 13.57 8.67 -6.96
CA SER A 78 14.92 8.84 -7.50
C SER A 78 15.13 8.23 -8.88
N LEU A 79 14.14 7.53 -9.45
CA LEU A 79 14.17 7.06 -10.83
C LEU A 79 13.62 8.12 -11.79
N GLY A 80 13.09 9.23 -11.26
CA GLY A 80 12.51 10.34 -12.01
C GLY A 80 11.01 10.22 -12.21
N HIS A 81 10.34 9.30 -11.51
CA HIS A 81 8.88 9.22 -11.55
C HIS A 81 8.25 10.31 -10.67
N ASP A 82 7.11 10.82 -11.13
CA ASP A 82 6.31 11.82 -10.43
C ASP A 82 4.83 11.51 -10.69
N LEU A 83 4.21 10.82 -9.74
CA LEU A 83 2.93 10.18 -9.92
C LEU A 83 1.91 10.72 -8.93
N THR A 84 0.71 10.97 -9.44
CA THR A 84 -0.46 11.30 -8.63
C THR A 84 -1.26 10.02 -8.36
N ILE A 85 -1.36 9.62 -7.10
CA ILE A 85 -2.14 8.49 -6.60
C ILE A 85 -3.50 9.01 -6.15
N ARG A 86 -4.50 8.91 -7.03
CA ARG A 86 -5.87 9.37 -6.75
C ARG A 86 -6.62 8.38 -5.84
N PRO A 87 -7.72 8.80 -5.18
CA PRO A 87 -8.61 7.88 -4.48
C PRO A 87 -8.99 6.66 -5.34
N GLY A 88 -8.84 5.47 -4.77
CA GLY A 88 -9.08 4.18 -5.44
C GLY A 88 -7.94 3.67 -6.33
N SER A 89 -6.82 4.41 -6.43
CA SER A 89 -5.62 4.04 -7.19
C SER A 89 -4.60 3.29 -6.32
N LEU A 90 -3.78 2.46 -6.97
CA LEU A 90 -2.66 1.74 -6.36
C LEU A 90 -1.34 2.27 -6.90
N HIS A 91 -0.37 2.46 -6.03
CA HIS A 91 1.03 2.60 -6.43
C HIS A 91 1.87 1.56 -5.70
N TRP A 92 2.68 0.80 -6.43
CA TRP A 92 3.55 -0.23 -5.89
C TRP A 92 4.98 0.06 -6.33
N THR A 93 5.81 0.47 -5.39
CA THR A 93 7.25 0.66 -5.59
C THR A 93 7.98 -0.59 -5.18
N THR A 94 8.62 -1.26 -6.14
CA THR A 94 9.55 -2.38 -5.88
C THR A 94 10.93 -1.78 -5.61
N ALA A 95 11.36 -1.72 -4.35
CA ALA A 95 12.58 -1.00 -3.99
C ALA A 95 13.86 -1.75 -4.41
N GLY A 96 13.86 -3.08 -4.41
CA GLY A 96 15.01 -3.88 -4.86
C GLY A 96 16.33 -3.44 -4.21
N SER A 97 17.33 -3.12 -5.03
CA SER A 97 18.65 -2.63 -4.58
C SER A 97 18.61 -1.26 -3.90
N GLY A 98 17.55 -0.47 -4.07
CA GLY A 98 17.36 0.82 -3.41
C GLY A 98 16.57 1.83 -4.24
N VAL A 99 15.68 2.59 -3.61
CA VAL A 99 15.00 3.77 -4.17
C VAL A 99 14.82 4.81 -3.06
N MET A 100 14.98 6.10 -3.38
CA MET A 100 14.51 7.18 -2.53
C MET A 100 13.21 7.72 -3.09
N HIS A 101 12.22 7.96 -2.23
CA HIS A 101 10.95 8.56 -2.64
C HIS A 101 10.38 9.46 -1.54
N GLU A 102 9.43 10.30 -1.92
CA GLU A 102 8.62 11.09 -0.99
C GLU A 102 7.14 10.90 -1.26
N GLU A 103 6.33 11.14 -0.24
CA GLU A 103 4.88 10.93 -0.28
C GLU A 103 4.19 12.15 0.34
N VAL A 104 3.45 12.88 -0.50
CA VAL A 104 2.89 14.18 -0.16
C VAL A 104 1.39 14.20 -0.46
N PRO A 105 0.50 14.62 0.46
CA PRO A 105 -0.91 14.78 0.15
C PRO A 105 -1.08 15.81 -0.97
N LEU A 106 -1.99 15.56 -1.91
CA LEU A 106 -2.22 16.48 -3.04
C LEU A 106 -2.74 17.85 -2.59
N GLU A 107 -3.51 17.86 -1.49
CA GLU A 107 -4.14 19.04 -0.95
C GLU A 107 -3.80 19.17 0.54
N GLN A 108 -3.01 20.19 0.87
CA GLN A 108 -2.63 20.45 2.25
C GLN A 108 -3.87 20.79 3.10
N GLY A 109 -3.98 20.16 4.27
CA GLY A 109 -5.12 20.31 5.18
C GLY A 109 -6.31 19.42 4.85
N LYS A 110 -6.29 18.66 3.74
CA LYS A 110 -7.25 17.59 3.48
C LYS A 110 -6.61 16.25 3.82
N THR A 111 -7.30 15.49 4.68
CA THR A 111 -6.81 14.19 5.12
C THR A 111 -6.96 13.15 4.02
N ALA A 112 -5.86 12.69 3.44
CA ALA A 112 -5.85 11.51 2.61
C ALA A 112 -5.85 10.25 3.48
N LEU A 113 -6.68 9.28 3.09
CA LEU A 113 -6.89 8.00 3.75
C LEU A 113 -6.38 6.87 2.86
N GLY A 114 -5.57 5.98 3.42
CA GLY A 114 -4.98 4.92 2.61
C GLY A 114 -4.39 3.78 3.41
N LEU A 115 -3.86 2.83 2.66
CA LEU A 115 -3.07 1.71 3.17
C LEU A 115 -1.62 1.87 2.71
N GLN A 116 -0.68 1.70 3.63
CA GLN A 116 0.72 1.43 3.32
C GLN A 116 0.99 -0.05 3.60
N ILE A 117 1.42 -0.81 2.59
CA ILE A 117 1.68 -2.24 2.71
C ILE A 117 3.12 -2.49 2.30
N PHE A 118 3.90 -3.09 3.20
CA PHE A 118 5.26 -3.51 2.91
C PHE A 118 5.30 -5.00 2.62
N VAL A 119 5.77 -5.37 1.43
CA VAL A 119 5.86 -6.76 0.98
C VAL A 119 7.32 -7.15 0.85
N ASN A 120 7.75 -8.13 1.64
CA ASN A 120 9.09 -8.67 1.62
C ASN A 120 9.41 -9.24 0.23
N LEU A 121 10.60 -8.94 -0.30
CA LEU A 121 11.09 -9.61 -1.49
C LEU A 121 11.82 -10.90 -1.10
N ALA A 122 11.61 -11.95 -1.89
CA ALA A 122 12.42 -13.16 -1.82
C ALA A 122 13.91 -12.81 -1.90
N ILE A 123 14.77 -13.58 -1.21
CA ILE A 123 16.21 -13.29 -1.07
C ILE A 123 16.86 -13.00 -2.44
N ALA A 124 16.59 -13.82 -3.45
CA ALA A 124 17.13 -13.68 -4.81
C ALA A 124 16.71 -12.37 -5.51
N LYS A 125 15.63 -11.73 -5.08
CA LYS A 125 15.09 -10.48 -5.65
C LYS A 125 15.46 -9.23 -4.84
N LYS A 126 16.06 -9.35 -3.65
CA LYS A 126 16.39 -8.20 -2.79
C LYS A 126 17.39 -7.21 -3.40
N ARG A 127 18.09 -7.59 -4.46
CA ARG A 127 19.09 -6.77 -5.16
C ARG A 127 18.72 -6.50 -6.62
N MET A 128 17.49 -6.81 -7.05
CA MET A 128 17.02 -6.45 -8.39
C MET A 128 16.95 -4.93 -8.55
N ALA A 129 16.97 -4.44 -9.79
CA ALA A 129 16.76 -3.02 -10.06
C ALA A 129 15.40 -2.54 -9.50
N PRO A 130 15.34 -1.33 -8.94
CA PRO A 130 14.07 -0.76 -8.51
C PRO A 130 13.13 -0.53 -9.69
N GLY A 131 11.84 -0.53 -9.42
CA GLY A 131 10.80 -0.25 -10.41
C GLY A 131 9.47 0.03 -9.74
N TYR A 132 8.45 0.33 -10.54
CA TYR A 132 7.11 0.57 -10.02
C TYR A 132 6.02 -0.04 -10.88
N LEU A 133 4.85 -0.15 -10.28
CA LEU A 133 3.57 -0.36 -10.93
C LEU A 133 2.60 0.71 -10.42
N HIS A 134 1.80 1.28 -11.32
CA HIS A 134 0.74 2.21 -10.94
C HIS A 134 -0.56 1.79 -11.62
N LEU A 135 -1.64 1.78 -10.85
CA LEU A 135 -2.98 1.47 -11.33
C LEU A 135 -3.91 2.62 -11.01
N HIS A 136 -4.51 3.19 -12.06
CA HIS A 136 -5.55 4.18 -11.88
C HIS A 136 -6.84 3.55 -11.39
N ALA A 137 -7.66 4.33 -10.69
CA ALA A 137 -8.87 3.84 -10.05
C ALA A 137 -9.88 3.24 -11.04
N GLU A 138 -9.92 3.79 -12.27
CA GLU A 138 -10.75 3.36 -13.39
C GLU A 138 -10.30 2.02 -13.99
N ASP A 139 -9.02 1.68 -13.87
CA ASP A 139 -8.45 0.44 -14.41
C ASP A 139 -8.63 -0.75 -13.46
N VAL A 140 -9.02 -0.49 -12.20
CA VAL A 140 -9.21 -1.53 -11.18
C VAL A 140 -10.56 -2.23 -11.39
N PRO A 141 -10.58 -3.52 -11.76
CA PRO A 141 -11.83 -4.23 -11.96
C PRO A 141 -12.58 -4.46 -10.65
N VAL A 142 -13.91 -4.39 -10.74
CA VAL A 142 -14.82 -4.60 -9.59
C VAL A 142 -15.65 -5.85 -9.80
N VAL A 143 -15.50 -6.82 -8.91
CA VAL A 143 -16.36 -8.01 -8.83
C VAL A 143 -17.50 -7.74 -7.87
N LYS A 144 -18.75 -7.95 -8.30
CA LYS A 144 -19.93 -7.87 -7.43
C LYS A 144 -20.51 -9.26 -7.21
N SER A 145 -20.76 -9.62 -5.96
CA SER A 145 -21.29 -10.95 -5.60
C SER A 145 -21.92 -10.92 -4.21
N HIS A 146 -23.07 -11.60 -4.04
CA HIS A 146 -23.75 -11.76 -2.74
C HIS A 146 -23.91 -10.47 -1.91
N GLY A 147 -24.25 -9.35 -2.57
CA GLY A 147 -24.43 -8.05 -1.90
C GLY A 147 -23.14 -7.31 -1.55
N ALA A 148 -21.97 -7.88 -1.87
CA ALA A 148 -20.66 -7.26 -1.68
C ALA A 148 -20.02 -6.86 -3.02
N ALA A 149 -19.06 -5.93 -2.94
CA ALA A 149 -18.20 -5.54 -4.06
C ALA A 149 -16.73 -5.68 -3.64
N ALA A 150 -15.91 -6.24 -4.53
CA ALA A 150 -14.47 -6.38 -4.34
C ALA A 150 -13.73 -5.68 -5.49
N ARG A 151 -12.82 -4.76 -5.14
CA ARG A 151 -11.86 -4.17 -6.07
C ARG A 151 -10.66 -5.10 -6.19
N VAL A 152 -10.41 -5.66 -7.37
CA VAL A 152 -9.31 -6.60 -7.60
C VAL A 152 -8.08 -5.81 -8.02
N LEU A 153 -7.26 -5.41 -7.03
CA LEU A 153 -6.06 -4.61 -7.28
C LEU A 153 -4.98 -5.41 -8.01
N LEU A 154 -4.78 -6.66 -7.61
CA LEU A 154 -3.80 -7.58 -8.19
C LEU A 154 -4.28 -9.04 -8.02
N GLY A 155 -3.91 -9.91 -8.94
CA GLY A 155 -4.20 -11.34 -8.85
C GLY A 155 -5.55 -11.70 -9.44
N GLU A 156 -6.31 -12.59 -8.79
CA GLU A 156 -7.57 -13.07 -9.33
C GLU A 156 -8.64 -13.22 -8.25
N SER A 157 -9.90 -12.99 -8.64
CA SER A 157 -11.07 -13.20 -7.81
C SER A 157 -12.28 -13.57 -8.67
N GLY A 158 -12.88 -14.72 -8.40
CA GLY A 158 -13.95 -15.27 -9.22
C GLY A 158 -13.46 -15.54 -10.65
N ALA A 159 -14.13 -14.94 -11.64
CA ALA A 159 -13.75 -15.06 -13.05
C ALA A 159 -12.79 -13.94 -13.52
N ILE A 160 -12.46 -12.97 -12.66
CA ILE A 160 -11.56 -11.88 -13.02
C ILE A 160 -10.13 -12.29 -12.66
N ARG A 161 -9.25 -12.28 -13.67
CA ARG A 161 -7.80 -12.36 -13.51
C ARG A 161 -7.20 -11.04 -13.97
N PHE A 162 -6.56 -10.35 -13.04
CA PHE A 162 -5.95 -9.05 -13.25
C PHE A 162 -4.45 -9.13 -12.96
N LEU A 163 -3.68 -9.19 -14.04
CA LEU A 163 -2.24 -9.11 -14.03
C LEU A 163 -1.89 -7.72 -14.56
N ALA A 164 -1.66 -6.82 -13.62
CA ALA A 164 -1.14 -5.49 -13.89
C ALA A 164 0.36 -5.52 -14.20
#